data_AF-A0A967NGU7-F1
#
_entry.id   AF-A0A967NGU7-F1
#
_cell.length_a   1.000
_cell.length_b   1.000
_cell.length_c   1.000
_cell.angle_alpha   90.00
_cell.angle_beta   90.00
_cell.angle_gamma   90.00
#
_symmetry.space_group_name_H-M   'P 1'
#
loop_
_entity.id
_entity.type
_entity.pdbx_description
1 polymer ?
#
loop_
_entity_poly.entity_id
_entity_poly.type
_entity_poly.pdbx_seq_one_letter_code
_entity_poly.pdbx_strand_id
1 'polypeptide(L)' 'ARRENAFGLLMSLNMLIELGDAFDYTGADFKAWCEETGFQRFELLELAGSSSAAVAYK' A
#
# COMPACT_ATOMS: atom_id res chain seq x y z
N ALA A 1 2.05 -4.06 -11.95
CA ALA A 1 2.41 -2.98 -11.02
C ALA A 1 3.93 -2.87 -10.77
N ARG A 2 4.58 -3.74 -9.98
CA ARG A 2 6.02 -3.57 -9.61
C ARG A 2 7.04 -3.69 -10.76
N ARG A 3 6.68 -4.28 -11.90
CA ARG A 3 7.52 -4.30 -13.12
C ARG A 3 7.62 -2.94 -13.83
N GLU A 4 6.69 -2.04 -13.54
CA GLU A 4 6.59 -0.71 -14.20
C GLU A 4 6.81 0.44 -13.20
N ASN A 5 6.78 0.15 -11.88
CA ASN A 5 7.03 1.12 -10.82
C ASN A 5 8.34 0.78 -10.09
N ALA A 6 9.45 1.32 -10.60
CA ALA A 6 10.78 1.12 -10.04
C ALA A 6 10.90 1.60 -8.57
N PHE A 7 10.14 2.63 -8.20
CA PHE A 7 10.12 3.14 -6.83
C PHE A 7 9.50 2.13 -5.86
N GLY A 8 8.31 1.61 -6.17
CA GLY A 8 7.65 0.59 -5.35
C GLY A 8 8.43 -0.74 -5.29
N LEU A 9 9.19 -1.06 -6.34
CA LEU A 9 10.12 -2.19 -6.32
C LEU A 9 11.27 -1.95 -5.33
N LEU A 10 11.93 -0.80 -5.40
CA LEU A 10 13.03 -0.45 -4.48
C LEU A 10 12.57 -0.40 -3.02
N MET A 11 11.39 0.15 -2.76
CA MET A 11 10.80 0.14 -1.42
C MET A 11 10.55 -1.28 -0.91
N SER A 12 9.99 -2.16 -1.75
CA SER A 12 9.77 -3.57 -1.37
C SER A 12 11.08 -4.31 -1.10
N LEU A 13 12.13 -4.05 -1.88
CA LEU A 13 13.45 -4.66 -1.66
C LEU A 13 14.11 -4.16 -0.37
N ASN A 14 14.01 -2.86 -0.08
CA ASN A 14 14.49 -2.30 1.18
C ASN A 14 13.73 -2.91 2.38
N MET A 15 12.42 -3.08 2.28
CA MET A 15 11.62 -3.73 3.32
C MET A 15 11.97 -5.20 3.52
N LEU A 16 12.29 -5.93 2.46
CA LEU A 16 12.76 -7.31 2.55
C LEU A 16 14.09 -7.41 3.31
N ILE A 17 15.01 -6.46 3.07
CA ILE A 17 16.30 -6.40 3.79
C ILE A 17 16.10 -6.07 5.27
N GLU A 18 15.22 -5.12 5.59
CA GLU A 18 15.06 -4.61 6.96
C GLU A 18 14.14 -5.47 7.84
N LEU A 19 13.12 -6.10 7.26
CA LEU A 19 12.02 -6.74 7.99
C LEU A 19 11.76 -8.20 7.53
N GLY A 20 12.61 -8.74 6.66
CA GLY A 20 12.53 -10.14 6.21
C GLY A 20 11.43 -10.35 5.18
N ASP A 21 10.21 -10.64 5.61
CA ASP A 21 9.09 -11.00 4.72
C ASP A 21 8.20 -9.80 4.34
N ALA A 22 8.61 -8.58 4.72
CA ALA A 22 7.84 -7.38 4.46
C ALA A 22 7.95 -6.91 3.00
N PHE A 23 6.89 -6.27 2.53
CA PHE A 23 6.84 -5.66 1.20
C PHE A 23 5.95 -4.41 1.22
N ASP A 24 6.11 -3.57 0.20
CA ASP A 24 5.29 -2.37 0.05
C ASP A 24 3.88 -2.76 -0.44
N TYR A 25 2.87 -2.53 0.41
CA TYR A 25 1.48 -2.85 0.12
C TYR A 25 0.87 -1.78 -0.79
N THR A 26 0.03 -2.21 -1.72
CA THR A 26 -0.66 -1.30 -2.62
C THR A 26 -1.99 -0.84 -2.02
N GLY A 27 -2.54 0.24 -2.57
CA GLY A 27 -3.90 0.66 -2.25
C GLY A 27 -4.99 -0.40 -2.53
N ALA A 28 -4.72 -1.32 -3.47
CA ALA A 28 -5.62 -2.43 -3.75
C ALA A 28 -5.59 -3.50 -2.63
N ASP A 29 -4.41 -3.78 -2.07
CA ASP A 29 -4.27 -4.70 -0.92
C ASP A 29 -5.01 -4.14 0.30
N PHE A 30 -4.83 -2.85 0.58
CA PHE A 30 -5.57 -2.15 1.63
C PHE A 30 -7.09 -2.29 1.44
N LYS A 31 -7.59 -1.99 0.24
CA LYS A 31 -9.02 -2.07 -0.06
C LYS A 31 -9.57 -3.48 0.16
N ALA A 32 -8.87 -4.51 -0.32
CA ALA A 32 -9.29 -5.90 -0.18
C ALA A 32 -9.49 -6.29 1.31
N TRP A 33 -8.52 -5.96 2.17
CA TRP A 33 -8.62 -6.25 3.60
C TRP A 33 -9.72 -5.45 4.29
N CYS A 34 -9.94 -4.21 3.88
CA CYS A 34 -11.02 -3.42 4.46
C CYS A 34 -12.41 -3.92 4.02
N GLU A 35 -12.56 -4.40 2.79
CA GLU A 35 -13.79 -5.06 2.33
C GLU A 35 -14.06 -6.36 3.10
N GLU A 36 -13.03 -7.19 3.35
CA GLU A 36 -13.15 -8.40 4.18
C GLU A 36 -13.63 -8.12 5.61
N THR A 37 -13.32 -6.93 6.13
CA THR A 37 -13.71 -6.50 7.48
C THR A 37 -15.02 -5.70 7.51
N GLY A 38 -15.68 -5.53 6.37
CA GLY A 38 -17.03 -4.95 6.25
C GLY A 38 -17.09 -3.43 6.04
N PHE A 39 -15.96 -2.77 5.77
CA PHE A 39 -15.97 -1.37 5.35
C PHE A 39 -16.50 -1.24 3.91
N GLN A 40 -17.16 -0.12 3.61
CA GLN A 40 -17.79 0.09 2.30
C GLN A 40 -17.27 1.32 1.55
N ARG A 41 -16.52 2.19 2.24
CA ARG A 41 -16.02 3.44 1.67
C ARG A 41 -14.54 3.60 1.98
N PHE A 42 -13.78 3.92 0.93
CA PHE A 42 -12.33 4.02 0.94
C PHE A 42 -11.88 5.26 0.20
N GLU A 43 -10.77 5.84 0.65
CA GLU A 43 -10.11 6.96 -0.02
C GLU A 43 -8.60 6.76 0.03
N LEU A 44 -7.93 7.01 -1.10
CA LEU A 44 -6.48 7.09 -1.21
C LEU A 44 -6.13 8.54 -1.49
N LEU A 45 -5.43 9.15 -0.54
CA LEU A 45 -4.98 10.54 -0.61
C LEU A 45 -3.49 10.55 -0.93
N GLU A 46 -3.11 11.21 -2.02
CA GLU A 46 -1.69 11.48 -2.29
C GLU A 46 -1.16 12.46 -1.22
N LEU A 47 -0.05 12.10 -0.59
CA LEU A 47 0.64 12.96 0.37
C LEU A 47 1.83 13.65 -0.31
N ALA A 48 2.49 14.57 0.40
CA ALA A 48 3.72 15.14 -0.08
C ALA A 48 4.79 14.05 -0.30
N GLY A 49 5.37 14.01 -1.50
CA GLY A 49 6.39 13.03 -1.87
C GLY A 49 5.82 11.76 -2.50
N SER A 50 6.44 10.62 -2.23
CA SER A 50 6.09 9.32 -2.82
C SER A 50 5.16 8.47 -1.94
N SER A 51 4.48 9.11 -0.99
CA SER A 51 3.64 8.45 0.01
C SER A 51 2.17 8.74 -0.25
N SER A 52 1.30 7.83 0.21
CA SER A 52 -0.15 8.02 0.18
C SER A 52 -0.76 7.63 1.52
N ALA A 53 -1.84 8.29 1.91
CA ALA A 53 -2.68 7.86 3.03
C ALA A 53 -3.86 7.06 2.50
N ALA A 54 -4.07 5.87 3.04
CA ALA A 54 -5.25 5.05 2.78
C ALA A 54 -6.22 5.16 3.96
N VAL A 55 -7.47 5.56 3.69
CA VAL A 55 -8.50 5.82 4.71
C VAL A 55 -9.72 4.94 4.44
N ALA A 56 -10.22 4.27 5.47
CA ALA A 56 -11.48 3.52 5.44
C ALA A 56 -12.50 4.16 6.39
N TYR A 57 -13.74 4.32 5.93
CA TYR A 57 -14.84 4.92 6.69
C TYR A 57 -15.83 3.83 7.12
N LYS A 58 -16.17 3.82 8.41
CA LYS A 58 -17.18 2.94 8.98
C LYS A 58 -18.59 3.42 8.67
#